data_AF-A0A8T1AWR9-F1
#
_entry.id   AF-A0A8T1AWR9-F1
#
_cell.length_a   1.000
_cell.length_b   1.000
_cell.length_c   1.000
_cell.angle_alpha   90.00
_cell.angle_beta   90.00
_cell.angle_gamma   90.00
#
_symmetry.space_group_name_H-M   'P 1'
#
loop_
_entity.id
_entity.type
_entity.pdbx_description
1 polymer ?
#
loop_
_entity_poly.entity_id
_entity_poly.type
_entity_poly.pdbx_seq_one_letter_code
_entity_poly.pdbx_strand_id
1 'polypeptide(L)'
;MARRLSFFAEYDSRVEYKPGRLNVVADALSRRPDYAVKTADANQIGVESVSAPSSSLIDDVKAAFASDADAKQLLSYASAPSDEARQKLALHLRARAHRYRVHEGLLL
;
A
#
# COMPACT_ATOMS: atom_id res chain seq x y z
N MET A 1 21.03 -13.70 3.83
CA MET A 1 19.91 -14.67 3.70
C MET A 1 19.75 -15.43 5.02
N ALA A 2 19.32 -14.79 6.11
CA ALA A 2 19.32 -15.46 7.43
C ALA A 2 17.97 -15.37 8.16
N ARG A 3 17.35 -14.18 8.21
CA ARG A 3 16.10 -13.98 8.97
C ARG A 3 14.88 -14.70 8.39
N ARG A 4 14.81 -14.82 7.06
CA ARG A 4 13.67 -15.47 6.38
C ARG A 4 13.79 -17.00 6.39
N LEU A 5 15.02 -17.53 6.34
CA LEU A 5 15.27 -18.98 6.38
C LEU A 5 15.03 -19.56 7.77
N SER A 6 15.30 -18.81 8.85
CA SER A 6 15.01 -19.27 10.21
C SER A 6 13.50 -19.46 10.47
N PHE A 7 12.63 -18.70 9.79
CA PHE A 7 11.17 -18.87 9.88
C PHE A 7 10.69 -20.16 9.18
N PHE A 8 11.32 -20.53 8.06
CA PHE A 8 10.96 -21.75 7.33
C PHE A 8 11.51 -23.03 7.94
N ALA A 9 12.44 -22.93 8.91
CA ALA A 9 12.99 -24.09 9.62
C ALA A 9 11.97 -24.79 10.54
N GLU A 10 10.85 -24.13 10.87
CA GLU A 10 9.75 -24.70 11.65
C GLU A 10 8.80 -25.57 10.82
N TYR A 11 8.92 -25.53 9.49
CA TYR A 11 8.09 -26.28 8.55
C TYR A 11 8.94 -27.28 7.78
N ASP A 12 8.36 -28.42 7.40
CA ASP A 12 9.02 -29.49 6.62
C ASP A 12 9.18 -29.12 5.12
N SER A 13 9.54 -27.85 4.87
CA SER A 13 9.65 -27.24 3.56
C SER A 13 11.11 -26.99 3.20
N ARG A 14 11.55 -27.48 2.03
CA ARG A 14 12.88 -27.15 1.47
C ARG A 14 12.79 -25.91 0.60
N VAL A 15 13.53 -24.87 0.97
CA VAL A 15 13.66 -23.65 0.16
C VAL A 15 14.75 -23.87 -0.89
N GLU A 16 14.36 -24.01 -2.15
CA GLU A 16 15.30 -24.09 -3.28
C GLU A 16 15.57 -22.70 -3.87
N TYR A 17 16.84 -22.29 -3.85
CA TYR A 17 17.27 -21.06 -4.49
C TYR A 17 17.48 -21.28 -6.00
N LYS A 18 16.73 -20.55 -6.82
CA LYS A 18 16.92 -20.53 -8.28
C LYS A 18 17.66 -19.26 -8.71
N PRO A 19 18.97 -19.31 -9.02
CA PRO A 19 19.69 -18.14 -9.51
C PRO A 19 19.14 -17.69 -10.87
N GLY A 20 19.11 -16.38 -11.10
CA GLY A 20 18.72 -15.80 -12.40
C GLY A 20 17.85 -14.56 -12.30
N ARG A 21 17.43 -14.04 -13.46
CA ARG A 21 16.68 -12.77 -13.59
C ARG A 21 15.40 -12.72 -12.76
N LEU A 22 14.75 -13.86 -12.56
CA LEU A 22 13.51 -13.98 -11.78
C LEU A 22 13.72 -13.81 -10.27
N ASN A 23 14.95 -13.96 -9.79
CA ASN A 23 15.28 -13.93 -8.36
C ASN A 23 16.04 -12.66 -7.96
N VAL A 24 16.23 -11.71 -8.88
CA VAL A 24 16.99 -10.46 -8.65
C VAL A 24 16.39 -9.63 -7.52
N VAL A 25 15.06 -9.51 -7.50
CA VAL A 25 14.34 -8.73 -6.47
C VAL A 25 14.42 -9.42 -5.11
N ALA A 26 14.16 -10.72 -5.06
CA ALA A 26 14.24 -11.48 -3.81
C ALA A 26 15.69 -11.56 -3.28
N ASP A 27 16.70 -11.62 -4.16
CA ASP A 27 18.11 -11.49 -3.79
C ASP A 27 18.40 -10.11 -3.22
N ALA A 28 18.02 -9.03 -3.90
CA ALA A 28 18.22 -7.65 -3.44
C ALA A 28 17.56 -7.38 -2.08
N LEU A 29 16.31 -7.84 -1.88
CA LEU A 29 15.57 -7.67 -0.62
C LEU A 29 16.05 -8.59 0.50
N SER A 30 16.71 -9.71 0.17
CA SER A 30 17.25 -10.63 1.17
C SER A 30 18.69 -10.27 1.59
N ARG A 31 19.32 -9.29 0.93
CA ARG A 31 20.58 -8.70 1.38
C ARG A 31 20.34 -7.98 2.70
N ARG A 32 21.17 -8.33 3.67
CA ARG A 32 21.20 -7.72 4.99
C ARG A 32 21.84 -6.32 4.86
N PRO A 33 21.34 -5.29 5.56
CA PRO A 33 21.95 -3.96 5.53
C PRO A 33 23.39 -3.96 6.08
N ASP A 34 23.71 -4.88 6.99
CA ASP A 34 25.06 -5.13 7.50
C ASP A 34 25.98 -5.89 6.51
N TYR A 35 25.46 -6.30 5.36
CA TYR A 35 26.19 -6.93 4.24
C TYR A 35 26.28 -5.99 3.02
N ALA A 36 26.19 -4.68 3.25
CA ALA A 36 26.42 -3.69 2.20
C ALA A 36 27.89 -3.75 1.76
N VAL A 37 28.11 -4.11 0.50
CA VAL A 37 29.28 -3.60 -0.26
C VAL A 37 29.25 -2.09 -0.05
N LYS A 38 30.37 -1.51 0.39
CA LYS A 38 30.54 -0.13 0.89
C LYS A 38 30.19 1.00 -0.11
N THR A 39 29.45 0.72 -1.17
CA THR A 39 29.23 1.61 -2.32
C THR A 39 27.77 1.86 -2.65
N ALA A 40 26.80 1.22 -1.98
CA ALA A 40 25.38 1.50 -2.22
C ALA A 40 24.77 2.17 -0.99
N ASP A 41 24.31 3.40 -1.18
CA ASP A 41 23.64 4.21 -0.17
C ASP A 41 22.36 3.47 0.30
N ALA A 42 22.40 2.92 1.52
CA ALA A 42 21.35 2.04 2.04
C ALA A 42 19.97 2.73 2.15
N ASN A 43 19.94 4.06 2.04
CA ASN A 43 18.72 4.87 2.02
C ASN A 43 18.06 5.00 0.64
N GLN A 44 18.68 4.50 -0.44
CA GLN A 44 18.10 4.52 -1.79
C GLN A 44 17.39 3.20 -2.15
N ILE A 45 16.68 2.59 -1.19
CA ILE A 45 15.77 1.49 -1.51
C ILE A 45 14.44 2.10 -1.95
N GLY A 46 14.37 2.50 -3.21
CA GLY A 46 13.11 2.87 -3.85
C GLY A 46 12.25 1.63 -4.06
N VAL A 47 11.03 1.64 -3.52
CA VAL A 47 10.02 0.64 -3.86
C VAL A 47 9.40 1.06 -5.19
N GLU A 48 9.89 0.49 -6.29
CA GLU A 48 9.27 0.65 -7.60
C GLU A 48 8.33 -0.51 -7.89
N SER A 49 7.09 -0.19 -8.27
CA SER A 49 6.14 -1.21 -8.72
C SER A 49 6.59 -1.75 -10.08
N VAL A 50 7.18 -2.95 -10.09
CA VAL A 50 7.71 -3.59 -11.31
C VAL A 50 6.58 -4.05 -12.25
N SER A 51 5.37 -4.22 -11.71
CA SER A 51 4.17 -4.50 -12.49
C SER A 51 2.94 -4.13 -11.66
N ALA A 52 2.15 -3.16 -12.13
CA ALA A 52 0.78 -3.02 -11.70
C ALA A 52 -0.05 -4.01 -12.54
N PRO A 53 -0.66 -5.06 -11.95
CA PRO A 53 -1.58 -5.89 -12.70
C PRO A 53 -2.71 -5.00 -13.25
N SER A 54 -2.94 -5.05 -14.56
CA SER A 54 -4.08 -4.35 -15.17
C SER A 54 -5.37 -4.93 -14.59
N SER A 55 -6.00 -4.19 -13.69
CA SER A 55 -7.19 -4.60 -12.97
C SER A 55 -8.19 -3.47 -12.97
N SER A 56 -9.46 -3.78 -13.26
CA SER A 56 -10.57 -2.83 -13.17
C SER A 56 -10.94 -2.49 -11.72
N LEU A 57 -10.38 -3.18 -10.73
CA LEU A 57 -10.78 -3.08 -9.33
C LEU A 57 -10.80 -1.64 -8.82
N ILE A 58 -9.81 -0.83 -9.18
CA ILE A 58 -9.75 0.57 -8.74
C ILE A 58 -10.90 1.39 -9.32
N ASP A 59 -11.22 1.17 -10.60
CA ASP A 59 -12.34 1.84 -11.26
C ASP A 59 -13.68 1.34 -10.72
N ASP A 60 -13.80 0.04 -10.44
CA ASP A 60 -14.98 -0.56 -9.82
C ASP A 60 -15.24 0.01 -8.41
N VAL A 61 -14.18 0.19 -7.62
CA VAL A 61 -14.26 0.83 -6.29
C VAL A 61 -14.68 2.30 -6.40
N LYS A 62 -14.12 3.05 -7.37
CA LYS A 62 -14.54 4.43 -7.62
C LYS A 62 -16.03 4.50 -8.03
N ALA A 63 -16.48 3.58 -8.88
CA ALA A 63 -17.89 3.48 -9.27
C ALA A 63 -18.78 3.14 -8.07
N ALA A 64 -18.35 2.25 -7.18
CA ALA A 64 -19.07 1.93 -5.95
C ALA A 64 -19.21 3.15 -5.03
N PHE A 65 -18.15 3.96 -4.86
CA PHE A 65 -18.23 5.22 -4.12
C PHE A 65 -19.22 6.22 -4.75
N ALA A 66 -19.33 6.23 -6.08
CA ALA A 66 -20.33 7.03 -6.79
C ALA A 66 -21.77 6.51 -6.64
N SER A 67 -21.99 5.35 -6.02
CA SER A 67 -23.32 4.85 -5.68
C SER A 67 -23.66 5.06 -4.19
N ASP A 68 -22.68 4.89 -3.31
CA ASP A 68 -22.85 4.97 -1.86
C ASP A 68 -23.09 6.40 -1.34
N ALA A 69 -24.07 6.58 -0.46
CA ALA A 69 -24.47 7.89 0.04
C ALA A 69 -23.44 8.51 0.99
N ASP A 70 -22.83 7.69 1.85
CA ASP A 70 -21.87 8.15 2.84
C ASP A 70 -20.52 8.48 2.17
N ALA A 71 -20.07 7.63 1.24
CA ALA A 71 -18.86 7.85 0.46
C ALA A 71 -18.92 9.16 -0.35
N LYS A 72 -20.08 9.46 -0.95
CA LYS A 72 -20.30 10.76 -1.63
C LYS A 72 -20.13 11.94 -0.70
N GLN A 73 -20.72 11.86 0.50
CA GLN A 73 -20.59 12.94 1.49
C GLN A 73 -19.13 13.13 1.91
N LEU A 74 -18.41 12.04 2.19
CA LEU A 74 -16.99 12.09 2.54
C LEU A 74 -16.11 12.61 1.41
N LEU A 75 -16.34 12.18 0.17
CA LEU A 75 -15.63 12.68 -1.02
C LEU A 75 -15.86 14.19 -1.20
N SER A 76 -17.11 14.65 -1.09
CA SER A 76 -17.44 16.07 -1.22
C SER A 76 -16.81 16.93 -0.13
N TYR A 77 -16.78 16.43 1.11
CA TYR A 77 -16.10 17.09 2.22
C TYR A 77 -14.58 17.15 2.01
N ALA A 78 -13.97 16.05 1.57
CA ALA A 78 -12.54 15.97 1.37
C ALA A 78 -12.02 16.86 0.23
N SER A 79 -12.85 17.21 -0.76
CA SER A 79 -12.50 18.19 -1.80
C SER A 79 -12.33 19.62 -1.25
N ALA A 80 -13.08 19.98 -0.20
CA ALA A 80 -13.02 21.31 0.42
C ALA A 80 -13.29 21.20 1.93
N PRO A 81 -12.31 20.72 2.73
CA PRO A 81 -12.52 20.48 4.15
C PRO A 81 -12.63 21.80 4.90
N SER A 82 -13.82 22.08 5.45
CA SER A 82 -14.09 23.22 6.34
C SER A 82 -14.98 22.78 7.50
N ASP A 83 -15.02 23.55 8.58
CA ASP A 83 -15.91 23.24 9.72
C ASP A 83 -17.39 23.29 9.33
N GLU A 84 -17.77 24.21 8.44
CA GLU A 84 -19.13 24.26 7.88
C GLU A 84 -19.44 23.00 7.05
N ALA A 85 -18.50 22.55 6.21
CA ALA A 85 -18.66 21.33 5.43
C ALA A 85 -18.72 20.10 6.35
N ARG A 86 -17.94 20.09 7.44
CA ARG A 86 -17.99 19.05 8.46
C ARG A 86 -19.34 19.03 9.17
N GLN A 87 -19.92 20.18 9.47
CA GLN A 87 -21.27 20.28 10.04
C GLN A 87 -22.38 19.87 9.06
N LYS A 88 -22.11 19.72 7.76
CA LYS A 88 -23.08 19.20 6.78
C LYS A 88 -23.06 17.67 6.67
N LEU A 89 -21.98 17.00 7.11
CA LEU A 89 -21.89 15.54 7.12
C LEU A 89 -22.94 14.91 8.05
N ALA A 90 -23.34 13.66 7.81
CA ALA A 90 -24.12 12.89 8.76
C ALA A 90 -23.37 12.71 10.11
N LEU A 91 -24.11 12.61 11.22
CA LEU A 91 -23.54 12.60 12.58
C LEU A 91 -22.47 11.49 12.76
N HIS A 92 -22.74 10.29 12.23
CA HIS A 92 -21.82 9.16 12.32
C HIS A 92 -20.54 9.35 11.50
N LEU A 93 -20.60 10.14 10.42
CA LEU A 93 -19.45 10.48 9.59
C LEU A 93 -18.60 11.59 10.21
N ARG A 94 -19.22 12.59 10.86
CA ARG A 94 -18.50 13.71 11.51
C ARG A 94 -17.43 13.27 12.50
N ALA A 95 -17.78 12.26 13.30
CA ALA A 95 -16.88 11.70 14.31
C ALA A 95 -15.66 11.01 13.68
N ARG A 96 -15.81 10.48 12.46
CA ARG A 96 -14.81 9.67 11.77
C ARG A 96 -14.15 10.40 10.59
N ALA A 97 -14.59 11.60 10.23
CA ALA A 97 -14.11 12.36 9.08
C ALA A 97 -12.58 12.54 9.06
N HIS A 98 -11.97 12.73 10.23
CA HIS A 98 -10.51 12.86 10.38
C HIS A 98 -9.72 11.60 10.02
N ARG A 99 -10.37 10.43 9.93
CA ARG A 99 -9.74 9.15 9.59
C ARG A 99 -9.59 8.94 8.09
N TYR A 100 -10.34 9.68 7.28
CA TYR A 100 -10.39 9.49 5.84
C TYR A 100 -9.58 10.58 5.13
N ARG A 101 -8.88 10.19 4.07
CA ARG A 101 -8.21 11.08 3.12
C ARG A 101 -8.52 10.65 1.70
N VAL A 102 -8.55 11.60 0.78
CA VAL A 102 -8.75 11.30 -0.64
C VAL A 102 -7.42 11.29 -1.37
N HIS A 103 -7.17 10.22 -2.12
CA HIS A 103 -6.02 10.10 -3.01
C HIS A 103 -6.50 9.50 -4.33
N GLU A 104 -6.30 10.21 -5.45
CA GLU A 104 -6.69 9.74 -6.79
C GLU A 104 -8.15 9.28 -6.89
N GLY A 105 -9.05 9.93 -6.16
CA GLY A 105 -10.49 9.59 -6.12
C GLY A 105 -10.85 8.41 -5.21
N LEU A 106 -9.91 7.89 -4.41
CA LEU A 106 -10.15 6.84 -3.42
C LEU A 106 -10.19 7.42 -2.01
N LEU A 107 -11.13 6.94 -1.19
CA LEU A 107 -11.16 7.19 0.25
C LEU A 107 -10.26 6.18 0.96
N LEU A 108 -9.23 6.67 1.65
CA LEU A 108 -8.24 5.91 2.40
C LEU A 108 -8.31 6.24 3.90
#